data_AF-A0A2V7IP15-F1
#
_entry.id   AF-A0A2V7IP15-F1
#
_cell.length_a   1.000
_cell.length_b   1.000
_cell.length_c   1.000
_cell.angle_alpha   90.00
_cell.angle_beta   90.00
_cell.angle_gamma   90.00
#
_symmetry.space_group_name_H-M   'P 1'
#
loop_
_entity.id
_entity.type
_entity.pdbx_description
1 polymer ?
#
loop_
_entity_poly.entity_id
_entity_poly.type
_entity_poly.pdbx_seq_one_letter_code
_entity_poly.pdbx_strand_id
1 'polypeptide(L)'
;MLRVEDRQGNILWQPAIRREPVMDPEHTWLMVDMMKDVIQRGTAFTAVWKAGFTLPAAGKTGTTDDYTDAWFIGYTPELVTGVWVGYDIPQRILEHNAGGGKIVAPAWTAFMRDVYDRRPRPPDWVRPDSLITREVDWSNGYLATPFCPQEVRHWDWFYPGTEPSQACPVHAPFGIGVSP
;
A
#
# COMPACT_ATOMS: atom_id res chain seq x y z
N MET A 1 -3.46 -2.52 -27.29
CA MET A 1 -4.00 -2.86 -28.62
C MET A 1 -5.28 -3.66 -28.40
N LEU A 2 -6.44 -3.11 -28.80
CA LEU A 2 -7.74 -3.70 -28.45
C LEU A 2 -8.27 -4.67 -29.52
N ARG A 3 -7.91 -4.45 -30.78
CA ARG A 3 -8.14 -5.35 -31.92
C ARG A 3 -7.27 -4.92 -33.10
N VAL A 4 -7.08 -5.81 -34.07
CA VAL A 4 -6.51 -5.52 -35.39
C VAL A 4 -7.57 -5.78 -36.42
N GLU A 5 -7.76 -4.84 -37.33
CA GLU A 5 -8.73 -4.96 -38.41
C GLU A 5 -8.04 -4.78 -39.76
N ASP A 6 -8.54 -5.46 -40.79
CA ASP A 6 -8.16 -5.18 -42.17
C ASP A 6 -8.92 -3.95 -42.72
N ARG A 7 -8.67 -3.60 -44.00
CA ARG A 7 -9.32 -2.46 -44.66
C ARG A 7 -10.84 -2.62 -44.81
N GLN A 8 -11.33 -3.85 -44.80
CA GLN A 8 -12.74 -4.20 -44.91
C GLN A 8 -13.43 -4.23 -43.54
N GLY A 9 -12.69 -4.07 -42.45
CA GLY A 9 -13.19 -4.11 -41.08
C GLY A 9 -13.26 -5.52 -40.49
N ASN A 10 -12.64 -6.53 -41.11
CA ASN A 10 -12.59 -7.87 -40.54
C ASN A 10 -11.56 -7.89 -39.41
N ILE A 11 -11.94 -8.47 -38.27
CA ILE A 11 -11.06 -8.61 -37.11
C ILE A 11 -10.02 -9.70 -37.40
N LEU A 12 -8.77 -9.29 -37.53
CA LEU A 12 -7.62 -10.18 -37.70
C LEU A 12 -7.11 -10.71 -36.35
N TRP A 13 -7.29 -9.91 -35.30
CA TRP A 13 -6.85 -10.28 -33.96
C TRP A 13 -7.59 -9.48 -32.89
N GLN A 14 -7.88 -10.14 -31.76
CA GLN A 14 -8.41 -9.51 -30.56
C GLN A 14 -7.87 -10.29 -29.34
N PRO A 15 -7.49 -9.63 -28.24
CA PRO A 15 -7.02 -10.34 -27.05
C PRO A 15 -8.19 -11.08 -26.39
N ALA A 16 -8.00 -12.36 -26.08
CA ALA A 16 -8.91 -13.12 -25.22
C ALA A 16 -8.64 -12.74 -23.75
N ILE A 17 -9.56 -11.99 -23.13
CA ILE A 17 -9.43 -11.60 -21.72
C ILE A 17 -9.71 -12.83 -20.85
N ARG A 18 -8.71 -13.26 -20.08
CA ARG A 18 -8.84 -14.28 -19.04
C ARG A 18 -8.70 -13.62 -17.68
N ARG A 19 -9.60 -13.95 -16.76
CA ARG A 19 -9.57 -13.49 -15.37
C ARG A 19 -9.51 -14.73 -14.48
N GLU A 20 -8.51 -14.76 -13.61
CA GLU A 20 -8.28 -15.86 -12.69
C GLU A 20 -8.15 -15.26 -11.27
N PRO A 21 -8.96 -15.69 -10.31
CA PRO A 21 -8.77 -15.33 -8.92
C PRO A 21 -7.46 -15.92 -8.41
N VAL A 22 -6.53 -15.06 -7.97
CA VAL A 22 -5.22 -15.47 -7.42
C VAL A 22 -5.18 -15.47 -5.90
N MET A 23 -6.14 -14.80 -5.26
CA MET A 23 -6.27 -14.63 -3.82
C MET A 23 -7.75 -14.37 -3.49
N ASP A 24 -8.19 -14.80 -2.31
CA ASP A 24 -9.55 -14.52 -1.84
C ASP A 24 -9.72 -13.03 -1.44
N PRO A 25 -10.97 -12.54 -1.37
CA PRO A 25 -11.26 -11.14 -1.07
C PRO A 25 -10.73 -10.67 0.29
N GLU A 26 -10.77 -11.52 1.31
CA GLU A 26 -10.33 -11.22 2.68
C GLU A 26 -8.83 -10.94 2.72
N HIS A 27 -8.01 -11.87 2.21
CA HIS A 27 -6.56 -11.67 2.15
C HIS A 27 -6.19 -10.50 1.23
N THR A 28 -6.90 -10.36 0.09
CA THR A 28 -6.65 -9.25 -0.84
C THR A 28 -6.90 -7.90 -0.16
N TRP A 29 -8.02 -7.75 0.55
CA TRP A 29 -8.34 -6.50 1.22
C TRP A 29 -7.37 -6.19 2.38
N LEU A 30 -7.00 -7.19 3.18
CA LEU A 30 -5.97 -7.03 4.23
C LEU A 30 -4.63 -6.57 3.64
N MET A 31 -4.22 -7.16 2.51
CA MET A 31 -3.01 -6.74 1.79
C MET A 31 -3.10 -5.28 1.31
N VAL A 32 -4.25 -4.87 0.78
CA VAL A 32 -4.50 -3.47 0.38
C VAL A 32 -4.42 -2.54 1.58
N ASP A 33 -5.04 -2.90 2.71
CA ASP A 33 -5.05 -2.10 3.94
C ASP A 33 -3.62 -1.87 4.46
N MET A 34 -2.82 -2.93 4.54
CA MET A 34 -1.39 -2.81 4.87
C MET A 34 -0.61 -1.96 3.85
N MET A 35 -0.94 -2.04 2.57
CA MET A 35 -0.28 -1.23 1.53
C MET A 35 -0.72 0.24 1.51
N LYS A 36 -1.88 0.59 2.09
CA LYS A 36 -2.27 2.00 2.31
C LYS A 36 -1.30 2.66 3.30
N ASP A 37 -0.82 1.94 4.30
CA ASP A 37 0.10 2.48 5.30
C ASP A 37 1.40 2.99 4.70
N VAL A 38 1.92 2.34 3.66
CA VAL A 38 3.11 2.82 2.93
C VAL A 38 2.95 4.27 2.49
N ILE A 39 1.74 4.65 2.06
CA ILE A 39 1.39 5.99 1.61
C ILE A 39 0.98 6.89 2.78
N GLN A 40 0.23 6.39 3.76
CA GLN A 40 -0.39 7.23 4.79
C GLN A 40 0.52 7.51 5.99
N ARG A 41 1.48 6.63 6.27
CA ARG A 41 2.40 6.75 7.42
C ARG A 41 3.77 6.11 7.22
N GLY A 42 4.00 5.46 6.08
CA GLY A 42 5.21 4.69 5.79
C GLY A 42 6.18 5.38 4.84
N THR A 43 6.90 4.57 4.06
CA THR A 43 8.06 5.02 3.27
C THR A 43 7.73 6.00 2.15
N ALA A 44 6.48 6.06 1.68
CA ALA A 44 6.02 7.00 0.66
C ALA A 44 5.25 8.20 1.24
N PHE A 45 5.11 8.29 2.57
CA PHE A 45 4.30 9.31 3.24
C PHE A 45 4.60 10.74 2.83
N THR A 46 5.88 11.12 2.85
CA THR A 46 6.30 12.47 2.49
C THR A 46 6.01 12.78 1.03
N ALA A 47 6.25 11.83 0.13
CA ALA A 47 6.17 12.04 -1.31
C ALA A 47 4.75 11.93 -1.88
N VAL A 48 3.83 11.27 -1.17
CA VAL A 48 2.46 11.02 -1.65
C VAL A 48 1.45 11.77 -0.78
N TRP A 49 1.28 11.36 0.47
CA TRP A 49 0.23 11.89 1.35
C TRP A 49 0.49 13.35 1.77
N LYS A 50 1.69 13.65 2.29
CA LYS A 50 2.07 15.04 2.62
C LYS A 50 2.18 15.94 1.39
N ALA A 51 2.41 15.36 0.21
CA ALA A 51 2.39 16.06 -1.06
C ALA A 51 0.96 16.33 -1.60
N GLY A 52 -0.08 15.96 -0.86
CA GLY A 52 -1.47 16.33 -1.14
C GLY A 52 -2.26 15.30 -1.93
N PHE A 53 -1.70 14.12 -2.23
CA PHE A 53 -2.47 13.02 -2.83
C PHE A 53 -3.11 12.16 -1.75
N THR A 54 -4.37 12.47 -1.41
CA THR A 54 -5.14 11.85 -0.31
C THR A 54 -6.36 11.06 -0.80
N LEU A 55 -6.37 10.66 -2.08
CA LEU A 55 -7.35 9.74 -2.62
C LEU A 55 -7.08 8.31 -2.13
N PRO A 56 -8.05 7.39 -2.13
CA PRO A 56 -7.83 5.99 -1.77
C PRO A 56 -6.74 5.37 -2.65
N ALA A 57 -5.59 5.10 -2.05
CA ALA A 57 -4.42 4.60 -2.72
C ALA A 57 -3.57 3.73 -1.80
N ALA A 58 -2.91 2.74 -2.39
CA ALA A 58 -2.03 1.79 -1.74
C ALA A 58 -0.78 1.61 -2.61
N GLY A 59 0.33 1.15 -2.04
CA GLY A 59 1.53 0.92 -2.84
C GLY A 59 2.69 0.32 -2.09
N LYS A 60 3.78 0.09 -2.81
CA LYS A 60 5.01 -0.46 -2.25
C LYS A 60 6.24 0.15 -2.92
N THR A 61 7.21 0.51 -2.08
CA THR A 61 8.55 0.91 -2.51
C THR A 61 9.44 -0.31 -2.69
N GLY A 62 10.32 -0.28 -3.68
CA GLY A 62 11.46 -1.17 -3.79
C GLY A 62 12.72 -0.44 -4.24
N THR A 63 13.85 -1.02 -3.84
CA THR A 63 15.20 -0.48 -4.05
C THR A 63 16.13 -1.68 -4.13
N THR A 64 17.05 -1.72 -5.10
CA THR A 64 18.13 -2.74 -5.10
C THR A 64 19.19 -2.41 -4.05
N ASP A 65 19.89 -3.44 -3.57
CA ASP A 65 20.91 -3.30 -2.50
C ASP A 65 22.04 -2.33 -2.89
N ASP A 66 22.35 -2.22 -4.18
CA ASP A 66 23.37 -1.32 -4.71
C ASP A 66 22.85 0.06 -5.11
N TYR A 67 21.58 0.39 -4.86
CA TYR A 67 20.95 1.66 -5.24
C TYR A 67 21.02 1.96 -6.75
N THR A 68 21.09 0.93 -7.59
CA THR A 68 21.09 1.04 -9.06
C THR A 68 19.69 1.23 -9.62
N ASP A 69 18.69 0.69 -8.91
CA ASP A 69 17.31 0.67 -9.31
C ASP A 69 16.43 1.07 -8.14
N ALA A 70 15.49 1.96 -8.41
CA ALA A 70 14.44 2.33 -7.49
C ALA A 70 13.10 2.21 -8.20
N TRP A 71 12.09 1.68 -7.51
CA TRP A 71 10.73 1.68 -8.02
C TRP A 71 9.70 2.00 -6.95
N PHE A 72 8.57 2.49 -7.43
CA PHE A 72 7.35 2.61 -6.65
C PHE A 72 6.20 2.09 -7.50
N ILE A 73 5.53 1.06 -6.99
CA ILE A 73 4.29 0.55 -7.57
C ILE A 73 3.17 1.00 -6.65
N GLY A 74 2.38 1.95 -7.12
CA GLY A 74 1.22 2.48 -6.41
C GLY A 74 -0.03 2.31 -7.24
N TYR A 75 -1.16 2.16 -6.57
CA TYR A 75 -2.43 1.89 -7.21
C TYR A 75 -3.60 2.44 -6.40
N THR A 76 -4.69 2.65 -7.12
CA THR A 76 -6.04 2.99 -6.65
C THR A 76 -6.96 1.83 -7.06
N PRO A 77 -8.23 1.78 -6.63
CA PRO A 77 -9.12 0.69 -7.04
C PRO A 77 -9.30 0.54 -8.56
N GLU A 78 -9.03 1.61 -9.32
CA GLU A 78 -9.29 1.67 -10.76
C GLU A 78 -8.02 1.74 -11.62
N LEU A 79 -6.85 2.01 -11.01
CA LEU A 79 -5.62 2.26 -11.75
C LEU A 79 -4.39 1.82 -10.96
N VAL A 80 -3.54 1.00 -11.60
CA VAL A 80 -2.19 0.66 -11.15
C VAL A 80 -1.15 1.46 -11.95
N THR A 81 -0.11 1.93 -11.28
CA THR A 81 1.01 2.64 -11.92
C THR A 81 2.32 2.22 -11.27
N GLY A 82 3.22 1.67 -12.07
CA GLY A 82 4.60 1.42 -11.70
C GLY A 82 5.49 2.50 -12.27
N VAL A 83 6.34 3.09 -11.44
CA VAL A 83 7.41 3.97 -11.88
C VAL A 83 8.73 3.34 -11.46
N TRP A 84 9.70 3.33 -12.36
CA TRP A 84 11.07 2.87 -12.14
C TRP A 84 12.03 3.98 -12.55
N VAL A 85 13.13 4.10 -11.81
CA VAL A 85 14.25 4.99 -12.11
C VAL A 85 15.53 4.19 -11.94
N GLY A 86 16.41 4.31 -12.92
CA GLY A 86 17.76 3.74 -12.94
C GLY A 86 18.51 4.29 -14.15
N TYR A 87 19.78 3.91 -14.27
CA TYR A 87 20.58 4.20 -15.45
C TYR A 87 20.57 2.99 -16.39
N ASP A 88 20.80 3.23 -17.69
CA ASP A 88 20.91 2.16 -18.70
C ASP A 88 22.12 1.23 -18.44
N ILE A 89 23.10 1.71 -17.67
CA ILE A 89 24.22 0.93 -17.14
C ILE A 89 24.05 0.76 -15.63
N PRO A 90 24.55 -0.34 -15.03
CA PRO A 90 24.45 -0.57 -13.58
C PRO A 90 25.27 0.45 -12.79
N GLN A 91 24.69 1.61 -12.57
CA GLN A 91 25.29 2.75 -11.90
C GLN A 91 24.41 3.18 -10.73
N ARG A 92 25.06 3.55 -9.62
CA ARG A 92 24.37 4.10 -8.44
C ARG A 92 23.60 5.37 -8.76
N ILE A 93 22.33 5.41 -8.36
CA ILE A 93 21.45 6.58 -8.48
C ILE A 93 21.90 7.68 -7.51
N LEU A 94 22.13 7.33 -6.25
CA LEU A 94 22.68 8.19 -5.21
C LEU A 94 23.70 7.42 -4.38
N GLU A 95 24.62 8.12 -3.72
CA GLU A 95 25.58 7.49 -2.80
C GLU A 95 24.87 6.81 -1.61
N HIS A 96 23.80 7.43 -1.10
CA HIS A 96 22.98 6.93 0.01
C HIS A 96 21.50 7.29 -0.17
N ASN A 97 20.62 6.55 0.52
CA ASN A 97 19.19 6.86 0.65
C ASN A 97 18.42 6.95 -0.68
N ALA A 98 18.75 6.09 -1.64
CA ALA A 98 18.06 6.02 -2.94
C ALA A 98 16.72 5.26 -2.88
N GLY A 99 15.98 5.38 -1.78
CA GLY A 99 14.74 4.66 -1.58
C GLY A 99 13.66 5.05 -2.60
N GLY A 100 12.93 4.07 -3.13
CA GLY A 100 11.82 4.30 -4.07
C GLY A 100 10.77 5.30 -3.57
N GLY A 101 10.53 5.38 -2.26
CA GLY A 101 9.63 6.38 -1.66
C GLY A 101 10.11 7.82 -1.76
N LYS A 102 11.42 8.05 -1.90
CA LYS A 102 12.02 9.38 -1.98
C LYS A 102 12.31 9.78 -3.43
N ILE A 103 12.87 8.87 -4.22
CA ILE A 103 13.30 9.18 -5.59
C ILE A 103 12.14 9.04 -6.58
N VAL A 104 11.28 8.03 -6.39
CA VAL A 104 10.36 7.56 -7.43
C VAL A 104 8.92 7.96 -7.14
N ALA A 105 8.49 7.84 -5.89
CA ALA A 105 7.12 8.20 -5.49
C ALA A 105 6.71 9.65 -5.85
N PRO A 106 7.58 10.68 -5.85
CA PRO A 106 7.18 12.01 -6.32
C PRO A 106 6.68 12.04 -7.77
N ALA A 107 7.31 11.27 -8.67
CA ALA A 107 6.88 11.17 -10.07
C ALA A 107 5.53 10.44 -10.17
N TRP A 108 5.34 9.38 -9.38
CA TRP A 108 4.05 8.71 -9.27
C TRP A 108 2.96 9.67 -8.77
N THR A 109 3.25 10.46 -7.73
CA THR A 109 2.31 11.45 -7.18
C THR A 109 1.91 12.49 -8.22
N ALA A 110 2.87 13.04 -8.95
CA ALA A 110 2.59 14.02 -10.00
C ALA A 110 1.69 13.45 -11.10
N PHE A 111 1.98 12.22 -11.55
CA PHE A 111 1.16 11.51 -12.53
C PHE A 111 -0.26 11.27 -12.03
N MET A 112 -0.41 10.73 -10.82
CA MET A 112 -1.72 10.38 -10.29
C MET A 112 -2.58 11.61 -9.99
N ARG A 113 -1.97 12.74 -9.60
CA ARG A 113 -2.66 14.02 -9.50
C ARG A 113 -3.21 14.45 -10.85
N ASP A 114 -2.40 14.46 -11.91
CA ASP A 114 -2.87 14.83 -13.25
C ASP A 114 -4.00 13.93 -13.77
N VAL A 115 -3.93 12.62 -13.47
CA VAL A 115 -5.00 11.68 -13.82
C VAL A 115 -6.31 12.04 -13.11
N TYR A 116 -6.26 12.26 -11.79
CA TYR A 116 -7.46 12.48 -10.99
C TYR A 116 -7.95 13.93 -10.96
N ASP A 117 -7.18 14.88 -11.49
CA ASP A 117 -7.68 16.21 -11.84
C ASP A 117 -8.66 16.14 -13.04
N ARG A 118 -8.62 15.05 -13.81
CA ARG A 118 -9.43 14.83 -15.03
C ARG A 118 -10.40 13.65 -14.92
N ARG A 119 -10.41 12.96 -13.79
CA ARG A 119 -11.25 11.78 -13.53
C ARG A 119 -12.00 11.95 -12.21
N PRO A 120 -13.16 11.29 -12.06
CA PRO A 120 -13.81 11.20 -10.75
C PRO A 120 -12.87 10.63 -9.69
N ARG A 121 -13.03 11.08 -8.45
CA ARG A 121 -12.37 10.46 -7.29
C ARG A 121 -12.78 8.98 -7.24
N PRO A 122 -11.82 8.04 -7.10
CA PRO A 122 -12.16 6.64 -7.02
C PRO A 122 -12.82 6.36 -5.66
N PRO A 123 -13.68 5.34 -5.57
CA PRO A 123 -14.17 4.85 -4.29
C PRO A 123 -13.00 4.26 -3.47
N ASP A 124 -13.27 3.82 -2.25
CA ASP A 124 -12.34 2.96 -1.52
C ASP A 124 -12.63 1.47 -1.83
N TRP A 125 -11.69 0.57 -1.55
CA TRP A 125 -11.90 -0.88 -1.69
C TRP A 125 -12.98 -1.36 -0.71
N VAL A 126 -13.93 -2.13 -1.22
CA VAL A 126 -14.99 -2.73 -0.40
C VAL A 126 -14.39 -3.75 0.55
N ARG A 127 -14.54 -3.51 1.85
CA ARG A 127 -14.10 -4.43 2.90
C ARG A 127 -15.06 -5.62 2.99
N PRO A 128 -14.55 -6.87 3.01
CA PRO A 128 -15.38 -8.03 3.32
C PRO A 128 -15.91 -7.98 4.76
N ASP A 129 -17.21 -8.26 4.95
CA ASP A 129 -17.86 -8.28 6.27
C ASP A 129 -17.37 -9.44 7.16
N SER A 130 -16.69 -10.42 6.58
CA SER A 130 -16.11 -11.57 7.27
C SER A 130 -14.88 -11.22 8.11
N LEU A 131 -14.23 -10.07 7.87
CA LEU A 131 -13.05 -9.67 8.63
C LEU A 131 -13.42 -9.25 10.06
N ILE A 132 -12.57 -9.65 11.01
CA ILE A 132 -12.75 -9.35 12.43
C ILE A 132 -11.90 -8.14 12.79
N THR A 133 -12.42 -7.26 13.65
CA THR A 133 -11.62 -6.15 14.21
C THR A 133 -11.30 -6.37 15.69
N ARG A 134 -10.10 -5.96 16.08
CA ARG A 134 -9.64 -5.92 17.47
C ARG A 134 -8.85 -4.63 17.70
N GLU A 135 -8.97 -4.10 18.91
CA GLU A 135 -8.07 -3.06 19.38
C GLU A 135 -6.80 -3.72 19.89
N VAL A 136 -5.66 -3.33 19.32
CA VAL A 136 -4.36 -3.91 19.60
C VAL A 136 -3.38 -2.84 20.01
N ASP A 137 -2.34 -3.27 20.71
CA ASP A 137 -1.16 -2.47 21.00
C ASP A 137 -0.12 -2.72 19.89
N TRP A 138 0.05 -1.77 18.97
CA TRP A 138 0.92 -1.98 17.80
C TRP A 138 2.39 -2.20 18.15
N SER A 139 2.81 -1.82 19.35
CA SER A 139 4.20 -2.00 19.80
C SER A 139 4.54 -3.47 20.09
N ASN A 140 3.54 -4.30 20.37
CA ASN A 140 3.75 -5.68 20.81
C ASN A 140 2.76 -6.71 20.21
N GLY A 141 1.71 -6.27 19.51
CA GLY A 141 0.76 -7.12 18.80
C GLY A 141 -0.31 -7.80 19.67
N TYR A 142 -0.40 -7.48 20.96
CA TYR A 142 -1.41 -8.03 21.87
C TYR A 142 -2.70 -7.21 21.86
N LEU A 143 -3.79 -7.78 22.42
CA LEU A 143 -5.01 -7.02 22.66
C LEU A 143 -4.74 -5.86 23.60
N ALA A 144 -5.12 -4.65 23.18
CA ALA A 144 -4.98 -3.46 23.99
C ALA A 144 -5.79 -3.59 25.29
N THR A 145 -5.25 -3.04 26.38
CA THR A 145 -5.96 -2.90 27.65
C THR A 145 -6.20 -1.41 27.94
N PRO A 146 -7.08 -1.07 28.90
CA PRO A 146 -7.22 0.33 29.35
C PRO A 146 -5.92 0.96 29.90
N PHE A 147 -4.90 0.15 30.19
CA PHE A 147 -3.60 0.60 30.69
C PHE A 147 -2.60 0.89 29.56
N CYS A 148 -2.86 0.42 28.34
CA CYS A 148 -2.05 0.78 27.18
C CYS A 148 -2.18 2.29 26.89
N PRO A 149 -1.06 3.00 26.67
CA PRO A 149 -1.09 4.39 26.21
C PRO A 149 -1.94 4.56 24.95
N GLN A 150 -2.65 5.67 24.81
CA GLN A 150 -3.57 5.88 23.69
C GLN A 150 -2.83 5.90 22.34
N GLU A 151 -1.56 6.31 22.34
CA GLU A 151 -0.70 6.44 21.16
C GLU A 151 -0.27 5.09 20.57
N VAL A 152 -0.32 4.03 21.39
CA VAL A 152 0.02 2.67 20.95
C VAL A 152 -1.21 1.81 20.66
N ARG A 153 -2.40 2.30 21.01
CA ARG A 153 -3.66 1.61 20.76
C ARG A 153 -4.20 1.94 19.38
N HIS A 154 -4.48 0.94 18.56
CA HIS A 154 -5.21 1.13 17.32
C HIS A 154 -6.11 -0.06 17.00
N TRP A 155 -7.08 0.17 16.12
CA TRP A 155 -7.94 -0.88 15.60
C TRP A 155 -7.32 -1.46 14.34
N ASP A 156 -7.14 -2.78 14.33
CA ASP A 156 -6.70 -3.54 13.16
C ASP A 156 -7.76 -4.53 12.70
N TRP A 157 -7.58 -4.99 11.47
CA TRP A 157 -8.39 -6.02 10.83
C TRP A 157 -7.63 -7.34 10.78
N PHE A 158 -8.36 -8.43 11.03
CA PHE A 158 -7.82 -9.78 11.10
C PHE A 158 -8.67 -10.72 10.26
N TYR A 159 -8.00 -11.67 9.64
CA TYR A 159 -8.68 -12.83 9.09
C TYR A 159 -9.26 -13.66 10.26
N PRO A 160 -10.47 -14.21 10.16
CA PRO A 160 -11.07 -14.96 11.25
C PRO A 160 -10.16 -16.05 11.81
N GLY A 161 -9.90 -16.01 13.12
CA GLY A 161 -9.05 -16.98 13.82
C GLY A 161 -7.56 -16.62 13.83
N THR A 162 -7.15 -15.52 13.21
CA THR A 162 -5.78 -15.00 13.28
C THR A 162 -5.64 -13.82 14.22
N GLU A 163 -6.73 -13.34 14.84
CA GLU A 163 -6.66 -12.21 15.76
C GLU A 163 -5.93 -12.58 17.07
N PRO A 164 -5.24 -11.61 17.71
CA PRO A 164 -4.64 -11.85 19.01
C PRO A 164 -5.72 -12.18 20.06
N SER A 165 -5.43 -13.17 20.90
CA SER A 165 -6.34 -13.61 21.97
C SER A 165 -5.85 -13.21 23.38
N GLN A 166 -4.58 -12.82 23.49
CA GLN A 166 -3.96 -12.48 24.76
C GLN A 166 -3.95 -10.97 24.99
N ALA A 167 -4.25 -10.56 26.23
CA ALA A 167 -4.16 -9.16 26.65
C ALA A 167 -2.70 -8.71 26.74
N CYS A 168 -2.46 -7.43 26.47
CA CYS A 168 -1.14 -6.82 26.56
C CYS A 168 -0.50 -7.08 27.95
N PRO A 169 0.66 -7.76 28.01
CA PRO A 169 1.34 -8.04 29.26
C PRO A 169 2.25 -6.90 29.72
N VAL A 170 2.53 -5.93 28.83
CA VAL A 170 3.50 -4.85 29.05
C VAL A 170 2.88 -3.71 29.86
N HIS A 171 1.69 -3.27 29.46
CA HIS A 171 0.99 -2.16 30.09
C HIS A 171 0.00 -2.70 31.13
N ALA A 172 0.46 -2.77 32.38
CA ALA A 172 -0.29 -3.30 33.52
C ALA A 172 -0.53 -2.21 34.58
N PRO A 173 -1.62 -2.30 35.37
CA PRO A 173 -1.93 -1.31 36.41
C PRO A 173 -0.84 -1.15 37.48
N PHE A 174 0.03 -2.16 37.62
CA PHE A 174 1.07 -2.23 38.64
C PHE A 174 2.46 -2.50 38.06
N GLY A 175 2.66 -2.34 36.75
CA GLY A 175 3.95 -2.52 36.09
C GLY A 175 4.84 -1.30 36.25
N ILE A 176 6.10 -1.50 36.67
CA ILE A 176 7.14 -0.46 36.69
C ILE A 176 7.31 0.01 35.25
N GLY A 177 6.98 1.27 35.00
CA GLY A 177 6.88 1.84 33.65
C GLY A 177 8.10 1.56 32.81
N VAL A 178 7.91 0.81 31.72
CA VAL A 178 8.71 0.99 30.52
C VAL A 178 8.02 2.09 29.72
N SER A 179 8.43 3.33 29.98
CA SER A 179 8.20 4.40 29.01
C SER A 179 8.91 4.05 27.70
N PRO A 180 8.35 4.44 26.54
CA PRO A 180 9.02 4.35 25.25
C PRO A 180 10.30 5.20 25.19
#